data_AF-A0A6S6UGS0-F1
#
_entry.id   AF-A0A6S6UGS0-F1
#
_cell.length_a   1.000
_cell.length_b   1.000
_cell.length_c   1.000
_cell.angle_alpha   90.00
_cell.angle_beta   90.00
_cell.angle_gamma   90.00
#
_symmetry.space_group_name_H-M   'P 1'
#
loop_
_entity.id
_entity.type
_entity.pdbx_description
1 polymer ?
#
loop_
_entity_poly.entity_id
_entity_poly.type
_entity_poly.pdbx_seq_one_letter_code
_entity_poly.pdbx_strand_id
1 'polypeptide(L)'
;MVLTYSGVLVLYAHETLANTENTHLGVILVMGAATTFSCYVVFSKRYINHFGSRLFTSIAMLASTVFVLIHFSLTHEINDLFINNAAWLYAFLLAIFSTLIPSFMINEAIARVGAAKTSIVGTIGPVFTILMAVIILGEPFGWFHLGGMLLVMFGVSFLKK
;
A
#
# COMPACT_ATOMS: atom_id res chain seq x y z
N MET A 1 -12.67 -6.08 13.74
CA MET A 1 -12.65 -4.71 14.32
C MET A 1 -11.89 -4.66 15.63
N VAL A 2 -12.39 -5.22 16.74
CA VAL A 2 -11.67 -5.18 18.03
C VAL A 2 -10.26 -5.80 17.93
N LEU A 3 -10.15 -7.02 17.36
CA LEU A 3 -8.86 -7.72 17.15
C LEU A 3 -7.84 -6.93 16.30
N THR A 4 -8.31 -6.26 15.25
CA THR A 4 -7.45 -5.45 14.37
C THR A 4 -6.98 -4.17 15.06
N TYR A 5 -7.86 -3.49 15.81
CA TYR A 5 -7.47 -2.30 16.58
C TYR A 5 -6.55 -2.65 17.76
N SER A 6 -6.75 -3.80 18.41
CA SER A 6 -5.83 -4.27 19.47
C SER A 6 -4.45 -4.64 18.92
N GLY A 7 -4.37 -5.21 17.70
CA GLY A 7 -3.08 -5.48 17.05
C GLY A 7 -2.29 -4.19 16.76
N VAL A 8 -2.97 -3.13 16.33
CA VAL A 8 -2.35 -1.80 16.13
C VAL A 8 -1.83 -1.23 17.44
N LEU A 9 -2.57 -1.38 18.55
CA LEU A 9 -2.12 -0.92 19.88
C LEU A 9 -0.90 -1.70 20.39
N VAL A 10 -0.82 -3.01 20.14
CA VAL A 10 0.33 -3.84 20.51
C VAL A 10 1.58 -3.47 19.72
N LEU A 11 1.44 -3.22 18.41
CA LEU A 11 2.52 -2.73 17.55
C LEU A 11 3.04 -1.37 18.03
N TYR A 12 2.14 -0.45 18.34
CA TYR A 12 2.48 0.87 18.90
C TYR A 12 3.22 0.76 20.25
N ALA A 13 2.77 -0.12 21.14
CA ALA A 13 3.46 -0.37 22.41
C ALA A 13 4.87 -0.95 22.19
N HIS A 14 5.07 -1.76 21.15
CA HIS A 14 6.39 -2.32 20.82
C HIS A 14 7.34 -1.27 20.23
N GLU A 15 6.87 -0.41 19.32
CA GLU A 15 7.73 0.63 18.73
C GLU A 15 8.09 1.75 19.72
N THR A 16 7.19 2.08 20.66
CA THR A 16 7.48 3.04 21.73
C THR A 16 8.54 2.52 22.71
N LEU A 17 8.61 1.20 22.91
CA LEU A 17 9.69 0.56 23.67
C LEU A 17 11.04 0.55 22.92
N ALA A 18 11.01 0.70 21.59
CA ALA A 18 12.20 0.73 20.73
C ALA A 18 12.88 2.11 20.63
N ASN A 19 12.45 3.12 21.41
CA ASN A 19 13.11 4.44 21.56
C ASN A 19 13.40 5.17 20.24
N THR A 20 12.45 5.19 19.29
CA THR A 20 12.54 6.07 18.12
C THR A 20 11.93 7.44 18.44
N GLU A 21 12.69 8.53 18.32
CA GLU A 21 12.27 9.89 18.74
C GLU A 21 10.99 10.43 18.05
N ASN A 22 10.44 9.74 17.03
CA ASN A 22 9.31 10.21 16.23
C ASN A 22 8.15 9.20 16.08
N THR A 23 8.08 8.14 16.90
CA THR A 23 7.05 7.08 16.76
C THR A 23 5.63 7.66 16.77
N HIS A 24 5.35 8.63 17.65
CA HIS A 24 4.02 9.23 17.78
C HIS A 24 3.56 9.96 16.50
N LEU A 25 4.45 10.73 15.88
CA LEU A 25 4.17 11.44 14.63
C LEU A 25 3.96 10.44 13.49
N GLY A 26 4.80 9.39 13.41
CA GLY A 26 4.65 8.32 12.42
C GLY A 26 3.29 7.63 12.51
N VAL A 27 2.83 7.31 13.71
CA VAL A 27 1.54 6.65 13.94
C VAL A 27 0.37 7.53 13.49
N ILE A 28 0.40 8.82 13.83
CA ILE A 28 -0.63 9.78 13.40
C ILE A 28 -0.65 9.90 11.87
N LEU A 29 0.52 9.99 11.23
CA LEU A 29 0.65 10.06 9.78
C LEU A 29 0.11 8.79 9.09
N VAL A 30 0.45 7.60 9.59
CA VAL A 30 -0.03 6.32 9.06
C VAL A 30 -1.54 6.18 9.23
N MET A 31 -2.09 6.57 10.38
CA MET A 31 -3.55 6.57 10.59
C MET A 31 -4.26 7.55 9.65
N GLY A 32 -3.69 8.75 9.45
CA GLY A 32 -4.19 9.73 8.49
C GLY A 32 -4.18 9.19 7.06
N ALA A 33 -3.08 8.55 6.65
CA ALA A 33 -2.94 7.92 5.33
C ALA A 33 -3.96 6.79 5.13
N ALA A 34 -4.10 5.89 6.12
CA ALA A 34 -5.04 4.78 6.06
C ALA A 34 -6.50 5.24 5.97
N THR A 35 -6.85 6.30 6.72
CA THR A 35 -8.19 6.91 6.70
C THR A 35 -8.46 7.55 5.34
N THR A 36 -7.50 8.32 4.83
CA THR A 36 -7.61 8.97 3.51
C THR A 36 -7.75 7.94 2.39
N PHE A 37 -6.96 6.86 2.43
CA PHE A 37 -7.04 5.77 1.46
C PHE A 37 -8.38 5.03 1.54
N SER A 38 -8.90 4.79 2.75
CA SER A 38 -10.23 4.17 2.93
C SER A 38 -11.34 5.05 2.34
N CYS A 39 -11.30 6.36 2.58
CA CYS A 39 -12.19 7.32 1.94
C CYS A 39 -12.06 7.25 0.41
N TYR A 40 -10.83 7.25 -0.13
CA TYR A 40 -10.58 7.12 -1.56
C TYR A 40 -11.25 5.87 -2.14
N VAL A 41 -11.06 4.69 -1.54
CA VAL A 41 -11.63 3.43 -2.06
C VAL A 41 -13.17 3.42 -2.01
N VAL A 42 -13.78 4.01 -0.97
CA VAL A 42 -15.24 4.09 -0.83
C VAL A 42 -15.85 5.08 -1.82
N PHE A 43 -15.28 6.28 -1.92
CA PHE A 43 -15.78 7.32 -2.82
C PHE A 43 -15.49 7.00 -4.29
N SER A 44 -14.33 6.41 -4.59
CA SER A 44 -13.93 6.06 -5.95
C SER A 44 -14.97 5.19 -6.62
N LYS A 45 -15.57 4.22 -5.91
CA LYS A 45 -16.66 3.38 -6.43
C LYS A 45 -17.81 4.18 -7.06
N ARG A 46 -18.24 5.27 -6.43
CA ARG A 46 -19.37 6.10 -6.93
C ARG A 46 -18.98 6.87 -8.19
N TYR A 47 -17.78 7.42 -8.24
CA TYR A 47 -17.28 8.19 -9.38
C TYR A 47 -16.85 7.30 -10.55
N ILE A 48 -16.22 6.16 -10.27
CA ILE A 48 -15.83 5.13 -11.24
C ILE A 48 -17.07 4.59 -11.98
N ASN A 49 -18.19 4.39 -11.27
CA ASN A 49 -19.43 3.94 -11.91
C ASN A 49 -20.07 4.99 -12.83
N HIS A 50 -19.75 6.28 -12.65
CA HIS A 50 -20.34 7.36 -13.45
C HIS A 50 -19.46 7.74 -14.66
N PHE A 51 -18.14 7.82 -14.47
CA PHE A 51 -17.18 8.26 -15.50
C PHE A 51 -16.35 7.12 -16.11
N GLY A 52 -16.45 5.91 -15.56
CA GLY A 52 -15.62 4.77 -15.94
C GLY A 52 -14.28 4.73 -15.20
N SER A 53 -13.82 3.51 -14.90
CA SER A 53 -12.57 3.25 -14.16
C SER A 53 -11.32 3.85 -14.83
N ARG A 54 -11.26 3.81 -16.16
CA ARG A 54 -10.10 4.30 -16.93
C ARG A 54 -9.88 5.79 -16.76
N LEU A 55 -10.91 6.62 -16.99
CA LEU A 55 -10.81 8.07 -16.86
C LEU A 55 -10.53 8.48 -15.42
N PHE A 56 -11.19 7.84 -14.45
CA PHE A 56 -10.93 8.07 -13.03
C PHE A 56 -9.46 7.79 -12.66
N THR A 57 -8.93 6.65 -13.08
CA THR A 57 -7.54 6.28 -12.80
C THR A 57 -6.57 7.25 -13.46
N SER A 58 -6.77 7.63 -14.72
CA SER A 58 -5.90 8.59 -15.41
C SER A 58 -5.87 9.95 -14.73
N ILE A 59 -7.03 10.49 -14.33
CA ILE A 59 -7.11 11.79 -13.63
C ILE A 59 -6.45 11.67 -12.24
N ALA A 60 -6.68 10.58 -11.51
CA ALA A 60 -6.05 10.35 -10.22
C ALA A 60 -4.53 10.26 -10.33
N MET A 61 -4.01 9.59 -11.35
CA MET A 61 -2.56 9.50 -11.61
C MET A 61 -1.97 10.85 -11.99
N LEU A 62 -2.64 11.63 -12.84
CA LEU A 62 -2.21 13.00 -13.17
C LEU A 62 -2.16 13.90 -11.94
N ALA A 63 -3.20 13.86 -11.10
CA ALA A 63 -3.22 14.58 -9.84
C ALA A 63 -2.07 14.15 -8.93
N SER A 64 -1.85 12.83 -8.79
CA SER A 64 -0.74 12.27 -8.02
C SER A 64 0.62 12.78 -8.52
N THR A 65 0.84 12.85 -9.83
CA THR A 65 2.09 13.38 -10.40
C THR A 65 2.32 14.83 -9.97
N VAL A 66 1.29 15.68 -10.01
CA VAL A 66 1.39 17.08 -9.56
C VAL A 66 1.76 17.15 -8.08
N PHE A 67 1.09 16.38 -7.22
CA PHE A 67 1.40 16.35 -5.78
C PHE A 67 2.82 15.85 -5.49
N VAL A 68 3.27 14.80 -6.19
CA VAL A 68 4.63 14.28 -6.03
C VAL A 68 5.68 15.31 -6.47
N LEU A 69 5.45 16.02 -7.58
CA LEU A 69 6.34 17.08 -8.03
C LEU A 69 6.42 18.23 -7.02
N ILE A 70 5.27 18.67 -6.50
CA ILE A 70 5.22 19.72 -5.46
C ILE A 70 5.97 19.25 -4.20
N HIS A 71 5.70 18.03 -3.75
CA HIS A 71 6.36 17.48 -2.57
C HIS A 71 7.88 17.38 -2.77
N PHE A 72 8.32 16.92 -3.95
CA PHE A 72 9.74 16.85 -4.30
C PHE A 72 10.38 18.24 -4.27
N SER A 73 9.79 19.24 -4.91
CA SER A 73 10.30 20.62 -4.92
C SER A 73 10.41 21.26 -3.54
N LEU A 74 9.63 20.80 -2.56
CA LEU A 74 9.66 21.32 -1.19
C LEU A 74 10.62 20.58 -0.27
N THR A 75 11.00 19.34 -0.60
CA THR A 75 11.74 18.45 0.30
C THR A 75 13.14 18.10 -0.17
N HIS A 76 13.41 18.20 -1.48
CA HIS A 76 14.66 17.73 -2.09
C HIS A 76 15.22 18.77 -3.06
N GLU A 77 16.53 18.71 -3.29
CA GLU A 77 17.19 19.55 -4.29
C GLU A 77 17.11 18.90 -5.67
N ILE A 78 17.19 19.72 -6.73
CA ILE A 78 17.19 19.22 -8.12
C ILE A 78 18.38 18.26 -8.36
N ASN A 79 19.47 18.43 -7.61
CA ASN A 79 20.65 17.57 -7.72
C ASN A 79 20.36 16.11 -7.31
N ASP A 80 19.32 15.85 -6.51
CA ASP A 80 18.93 14.51 -6.11
C ASP A 80 18.32 13.69 -7.28
N LEU A 81 18.03 14.32 -8.43
CA LEU A 81 17.63 13.61 -9.66
C LEU A 81 18.80 12.93 -10.37
N PHE A 82 20.06 13.28 -10.06
CA PHE A 82 21.24 12.70 -10.69
C PHE A 82 21.59 11.34 -10.07
N ILE A 83 20.74 10.34 -10.35
CA ILE A 83 20.94 8.96 -9.95
C ILE A 83 21.55 8.12 -11.09
N ASN A 84 22.14 6.98 -10.74
CA ASN A 84 22.71 6.02 -11.70
C ASN A 84 21.65 5.51 -12.70
N ASN A 85 22.04 5.26 -13.95
CA ASN A 85 21.20 4.65 -14.99
C ASN A 85 20.49 3.37 -14.53
N ALA A 86 21.13 2.53 -13.69
CA ALA A 86 20.48 1.34 -13.15
C ALA A 86 19.29 1.68 -12.22
N ALA A 87 19.41 2.74 -11.42
CA ALA A 87 18.34 3.21 -10.54
C ALA A 87 17.16 3.77 -11.37
N TRP A 88 17.44 4.47 -12.47
CA TRP A 88 16.41 4.89 -13.42
C TRP A 88 15.66 3.71 -14.06
N LEU A 89 16.36 2.62 -14.39
CA LEU A 89 15.72 1.40 -14.90
C LEU A 89 14.79 0.78 -13.85
N TYR A 90 15.22 0.66 -12.60
CA TYR A 90 14.36 0.15 -11.53
C TYR A 90 13.17 1.07 -11.25
N ALA A 91 13.37 2.38 -11.25
CA ALA A 91 12.28 3.35 -11.11
C ALA A 91 11.24 3.20 -12.22
N PHE A 92 11.68 3.02 -13.46
CA PHE A 92 10.80 2.78 -14.60
C PHE A 92 10.02 1.46 -14.46
N LEU A 93 10.70 0.38 -14.08
CA LEU A 93 10.05 -0.91 -13.86
C LEU A 93 9.01 -0.85 -12.74
N LEU A 94 9.34 -0.20 -11.63
CA LEU A 94 8.40 0.03 -10.52
C LEU A 94 7.20 0.85 -10.97
N ALA A 95 7.43 1.98 -11.65
CA ALA A 95 6.37 2.87 -12.10
C ALA A 95 5.35 2.17 -12.99
N ILE A 96 5.80 1.31 -13.92
CA ILE A 96 4.91 0.62 -14.85
C ILE A 96 4.31 -0.65 -14.23
N PHE A 97 5.16 -1.57 -13.77
CA PHE A 97 4.74 -2.91 -13.35
C PHE A 97 4.15 -2.93 -11.94
N SER A 98 4.66 -2.09 -11.04
CA SER A 98 4.21 -2.06 -9.65
C SER A 98 3.15 -0.99 -9.38
N THR A 99 3.10 0.08 -10.18
CA THR A 99 2.19 1.22 -9.92
C THR A 99 1.11 1.36 -10.97
N LEU A 100 1.47 1.55 -12.25
CA LEU A 100 0.51 1.86 -13.31
C LEU A 100 -0.43 0.70 -13.59
N ILE A 101 0.10 -0.46 -13.97
CA ILE A 101 -0.73 -1.63 -14.31
C ILE A 101 -1.62 -2.04 -13.10
N PRO A 102 -1.08 -2.19 -11.87
CA PRO A 102 -1.89 -2.58 -10.73
C PRO A 102 -2.95 -1.55 -10.35
N SER A 103 -2.69 -0.25 -10.48
CA SER A 103 -3.68 0.80 -10.15
C SER A 103 -4.91 0.72 -11.07
N PHE A 104 -4.71 0.52 -12.37
CA PHE A 104 -5.82 0.30 -13.30
C PHE A 104 -6.58 -1.00 -12.98
N MET A 105 -5.87 -2.08 -12.65
CA MET A 105 -6.49 -3.36 -12.29
C MET A 105 -7.33 -3.25 -11.00
N ILE A 106 -6.82 -2.56 -9.97
CA ILE A 106 -7.53 -2.37 -8.70
C ILE A 106 -8.78 -1.52 -8.90
N ASN A 107 -8.67 -0.39 -9.62
CA ASN A 107 -9.83 0.47 -9.87
C ASN A 107 -10.88 -0.22 -10.74
N GLU A 108 -10.46 -1.03 -11.72
CA GLU A 108 -11.37 -1.88 -12.51
C GLU A 108 -12.01 -2.98 -11.65
N ALA A 109 -11.28 -3.59 -10.72
CA ALA A 109 -11.83 -4.54 -9.77
C ALA A 109 -12.87 -3.87 -8.85
N ILE A 110 -12.59 -2.66 -8.34
CA ILE A 110 -13.55 -1.88 -7.55
C ILE A 110 -14.81 -1.57 -8.36
N ALA A 111 -14.67 -1.24 -9.65
CA ALA A 111 -15.80 -1.02 -10.56
C ALA A 111 -16.68 -2.27 -10.69
N ARG A 112 -16.05 -3.44 -10.88
CA ARG A 112 -16.75 -4.70 -11.21
C ARG A 112 -17.31 -5.45 -10.00
N VAL A 113 -16.52 -5.60 -8.95
CA VAL A 113 -16.87 -6.43 -7.77
C VAL A 113 -17.11 -5.61 -6.50
N GLY A 114 -16.80 -4.31 -6.52
CA GLY A 114 -16.97 -3.39 -5.40
C GLY A 114 -15.83 -3.39 -4.40
N ALA A 115 -15.65 -2.25 -3.73
CA ALA A 115 -14.61 -2.00 -2.73
C ALA A 115 -14.42 -3.13 -1.70
N ALA A 116 -15.50 -3.59 -1.06
CA ALA A 116 -15.40 -4.61 0.00
C ALA A 116 -14.79 -5.93 -0.49
N LYS A 117 -15.20 -6.43 -1.66
CA LYS A 117 -14.66 -7.68 -2.22
C LYS A 117 -13.21 -7.49 -2.68
N THR A 118 -12.90 -6.36 -3.32
CA THR A 118 -11.52 -6.03 -3.73
C THR A 118 -10.59 -5.97 -2.53
N SER A 119 -11.02 -5.35 -1.42
CA SER A 119 -10.22 -5.30 -0.19
C SER A 119 -9.95 -6.69 0.39
N ILE A 120 -10.95 -7.59 0.40
CA ILE A 120 -10.75 -8.98 0.87
C ILE A 120 -9.72 -9.70 0.01
N VAL A 121 -9.78 -9.59 -1.32
CA VAL A 121 -8.77 -10.19 -2.22
C VAL A 121 -7.38 -9.58 -1.98
N GLY A 122 -7.32 -8.27 -1.74
CA GLY A 122 -6.07 -7.56 -1.44
C GLY A 122 -5.35 -8.07 -0.19
N THR A 123 -6.08 -8.65 0.78
CA THR A 123 -5.47 -9.22 1.99
C THR A 123 -4.61 -10.47 1.73
N ILE A 124 -4.70 -11.08 0.55
CA ILE A 124 -3.83 -12.18 0.12
C ILE A 124 -2.45 -11.62 -0.34
N GLY A 125 -2.38 -10.32 -0.64
CA GLY A 125 -1.16 -9.63 -1.09
C GLY A 125 0.07 -9.92 -0.24
N PRO A 126 0.06 -9.69 1.09
CA PRO A 126 1.21 -9.96 1.95
C PRO A 126 1.72 -11.41 1.89
N VAL A 127 0.83 -12.39 1.71
CA VAL A 127 1.21 -13.81 1.58
C VAL A 127 2.02 -14.03 0.30
N PHE A 128 1.54 -13.49 -0.83
CA PHE A 128 2.29 -13.55 -2.10
C PHE A 128 3.60 -12.75 -2.04
N THR A 129 3.61 -11.61 -1.35
CA THR A 129 4.82 -10.81 -1.17
C THR A 129 5.90 -11.58 -0.40
N ILE A 130 5.55 -12.25 0.71
CA ILE A 130 6.49 -13.08 1.47
C ILE A 130 7.00 -14.24 0.62
N LEU A 131 6.12 -14.93 -0.10
CA LEU A 131 6.52 -16.03 -0.99
C LEU A 131 7.48 -15.56 -2.07
N MET A 132 7.22 -14.41 -2.69
CA MET A 132 8.13 -13.83 -3.68
C MET A 132 9.45 -13.36 -3.08
N ALA A 133 9.46 -12.78 -1.87
CA ALA A 133 10.69 -12.41 -1.19
C ALA A 133 11.60 -13.62 -0.95
N VAL A 134 11.01 -14.75 -0.55
CA VAL A 134 11.77 -16.00 -0.34
C VAL A 134 12.26 -16.60 -1.65
N ILE A 135 11.39 -16.71 -2.67
CA ILE A 135 11.71 -17.41 -3.92
C ILE A 135 12.61 -16.56 -4.83
N ILE A 136 12.34 -15.25 -4.93
CA ILE A 136 12.98 -14.35 -5.91
C ILE A 136 14.16 -13.61 -5.28
N LEU A 137 14.00 -13.06 -4.07
CA LEU A 137 15.07 -12.32 -3.39
C LEU A 137 16.01 -13.25 -2.60
N GLY A 138 15.60 -14.49 -2.33
CA GLY A 138 16.40 -15.46 -1.57
C GLY A 138 16.51 -15.11 -0.09
N GLU A 139 15.56 -14.34 0.46
CA GLU A 139 15.58 -13.99 1.87
C GLU A 139 15.46 -15.23 2.77
N PRO A 140 16.20 -15.27 3.89
CA PRO A 140 16.22 -16.44 4.76
C PRO A 140 14.84 -16.70 5.37
N PHE A 141 14.22 -17.80 4.94
CA PHE A 141 12.92 -18.23 5.45
C PHE A 141 13.04 -18.85 6.85
N GLY A 142 13.13 -17.99 7.85
CA GLY A 142 13.13 -18.38 9.27
C GLY A 142 11.72 -18.60 9.85
N TRP A 143 11.67 -19.17 11.05
CA TRP A 143 10.44 -19.40 11.82
C TRP A 143 9.56 -18.15 11.99
N PHE A 144 10.16 -16.95 11.99
CA PHE A 144 9.45 -15.67 12.05
C PHE A 144 8.61 -15.39 10.79
N HIS A 145 9.09 -15.72 9.59
CA HIS A 145 8.33 -15.55 8.34
C HIS A 145 7.13 -16.49 8.30
N LEU A 146 7.31 -17.72 8.79
CA LEU A 146 6.26 -18.73 8.90
C LEU A 146 5.19 -18.29 9.91
N GLY A 147 5.61 -17.76 11.07
CA GLY A 147 4.71 -17.16 12.06
C GLY A 147 3.92 -15.98 11.50
N GLY A 148 4.58 -15.05 10.79
CA GLY A 148 3.94 -13.92 10.12
C GLY A 148 2.93 -14.35 9.06
N MET A 149 3.29 -15.32 8.21
CA MET A 149 2.40 -15.89 7.19
C MET A 149 1.15 -16.52 7.81
N LEU A 150 1.31 -17.33 8.86
CA LEU A 150 0.19 -17.94 9.57
C LEU A 150 -0.70 -16.89 10.23
N LEU A 151 -0.11 -15.86 10.85
CA LEU A 151 -0.86 -14.78 11.50
C LEU A 151 -1.70 -13.99 10.48
N VAL A 152 -1.14 -13.66 9.32
CA VAL A 152 -1.88 -13.02 8.21
C VAL A 152 -3.01 -13.92 7.74
N MET A 153 -2.74 -15.21 7.47
CA MET A 153 -3.78 -16.16 7.04
C MET A 153 -4.92 -16.30 8.06
N PHE A 154 -4.60 -16.35 9.36
CA PHE A 154 -5.58 -16.35 10.43
C PHE A 154 -6.41 -15.06 10.45
N GLY A 155 -5.75 -13.89 10.36
CA GLY A 155 -6.42 -12.59 10.33
C GLY A 155 -7.43 -12.46 9.18
N VAL A 156 -7.05 -12.94 7.98
CA VAL A 156 -7.93 -12.94 6.80
C VAL A 156 -9.10 -13.91 6.95
N SER A 157 -8.88 -15.09 7.52
CA SER A 157 -9.95 -16.07 7.74
C SER A 157 -11.05 -15.53 8.67
N PHE A 158 -10.66 -14.74 9.67
CA PHE A 158 -11.61 -14.05 10.56
C PHE A 158 -12.38 -12.91 9.89
N LEU A 159 -11.80 -12.26 8.87
CA LEU A 159 -12.44 -11.17 8.12
C LEU A 159 -13.51 -11.66 7.12
N LYS A 160 -13.49 -12.95 6.78
CA LYS A 160 -14.39 -13.57 5.80
C LYS A 160 -15.74 -13.98 6.40
N LYS A 161 -16.02 -13.67 7.67
CA LYS A 161 -17.30 -13.89 8.35
C LYS A 161 -18.08 -12.60 8.52
#